data_AF-A0A1N6J9V5-F1
#
_entry.id   AF-A0A1N6J9V5-F1
#
_cell.length_a   1.000
_cell.length_b   1.000
_cell.length_c   1.000
_cell.angle_alpha   90.00
_cell.angle_beta   90.00
_cell.angle_gamma   90.00
#
_symmetry.space_group_name_H-M   'P 1'
#
loop_
_entity.id
_entity.type
_entity.pdbx_description
1 polymer ?
#
loop_
_entity_poly.entity_id
_entity_poly.type
_entity_poly.pdbx_seq_one_letter_code
_entity_poly.pdbx_strand_id
1 'polypeptide(L)'
;MSTSEFSMTPRRPYLVRAFYDWLLDNDLTPHMVVDATLPGVQVPFDYVKDGQIVLNVAPRAVGNLELSNEHVSFNARFGGKPQQVLVPMVAVLALYARENGAGTMFEMESAYANADDETMVDETFEPAEYDEEEPALVSVDSVDDPDALPQADDEEDTPATPSKKGKPTLTVVK
;
A
#
# COMPACT_ATOMS: atom_id res chain seq x y z
N MET A 1 33.33 5.54 -26.51
CA MET A 1 32.61 4.28 -26.22
C MET A 1 31.44 4.66 -25.34
N SER A 2 30.22 4.54 -25.85
CA SER A 2 29.01 4.82 -25.07
C SER A 2 28.77 3.63 -24.16
N THR A 3 28.95 3.80 -22.85
CA THR A 3 28.55 2.79 -21.88
C THR A 3 27.02 2.76 -21.90
N SER A 4 26.43 1.75 -22.52
CA SER A 4 24.99 1.51 -22.40
C SER A 4 24.69 1.24 -20.93
N GLU A 5 23.95 2.13 -20.27
CA GLU A 5 23.41 1.86 -18.94
C GLU A 5 22.46 0.66 -19.04
N PHE A 6 22.86 -0.46 -18.45
CA PHE A 6 21.96 -1.58 -18.22
C PHE A 6 21.03 -1.22 -17.07
N SER A 7 19.82 -0.74 -17.40
CA SER A 7 18.76 -0.56 -16.41
C SER A 7 18.17 -1.93 -16.04
N MET A 8 18.31 -2.31 -14.77
CA MET A 8 17.76 -3.56 -14.23
C MET A 8 16.29 -3.37 -13.85
N THR A 9 15.49 -4.42 -13.97
CA THR A 9 14.09 -4.41 -13.51
C THR A 9 14.01 -4.32 -11.98
N PRO A 10 12.90 -3.79 -11.43
CA PRO A 10 12.70 -3.76 -9.99
C PRO A 10 12.67 -5.17 -9.38
N ARG A 11 13.30 -5.34 -8.20
CA ARG A 11 13.39 -6.62 -7.49
C ARG A 11 12.15 -6.94 -6.65
N ARG A 12 11.38 -5.93 -6.24
CA ARG A 12 10.20 -6.06 -5.38
C ARG A 12 9.23 -7.17 -5.80
N PRO A 13 8.76 -7.29 -7.05
CA PRO A 13 7.80 -8.35 -7.40
C PRO A 13 8.36 -9.76 -7.17
N TYR A 14 9.66 -9.96 -7.36
CA TYR A 14 10.33 -11.24 -7.10
C TYR A 14 10.44 -11.51 -5.60
N LEU A 15 10.78 -10.49 -4.81
CA LEU A 15 10.83 -10.61 -3.36
C LEU A 15 9.44 -10.86 -2.76
N VAL A 16 8.38 -10.22 -3.28
CA VAL A 16 6.99 -10.47 -2.86
C VAL A 16 6.65 -11.95 -3.01
N ARG A 17 6.92 -12.55 -4.18
CA ARG A 17 6.67 -13.99 -4.41
C ARG A 17 7.50 -14.87 -3.49
N ALA A 18 8.80 -14.57 -3.36
CA ALA A 18 9.69 -15.36 -2.51
C ALA A 18 9.26 -15.35 -1.03
N PHE A 19 8.91 -14.18 -0.49
CA PHE A 19 8.40 -14.08 0.88
C PHE A 19 7.02 -14.70 1.03
N TYR A 20 6.14 -14.55 0.04
CA TYR A 20 4.82 -15.18 0.05
C TYR A 20 4.92 -16.70 0.16
N ASP A 21 5.71 -17.34 -0.72
CA ASP A 21 5.91 -18.79 -0.71
C ASP A 21 6.58 -19.23 0.59
N TRP A 22 7.63 -18.51 1.02
CA TRP A 22 8.31 -18.82 2.28
C TRP A 22 7.38 -18.76 3.50
N LEU A 23 6.46 -17.79 3.56
CA LEU A 23 5.47 -17.71 4.64
C LEU A 23 4.49 -18.90 4.61
N LEU A 24 4.02 -19.28 3.42
CA LEU A 24 3.11 -20.42 3.27
C LEU A 24 3.77 -21.76 3.60
N ASP A 25 5.02 -21.96 3.20
CA ASP A 25 5.80 -23.17 3.51
C ASP A 25 6.01 -23.36 5.02
N ASN A 26 5.83 -22.29 5.81
CA ASN A 26 5.92 -22.30 7.26
C ASN A 26 4.54 -22.25 7.96
N ASP A 27 3.45 -22.55 7.24
CA ASP A 27 2.07 -22.56 7.73
C ASP A 27 1.61 -21.21 8.34
N LEU A 28 2.16 -20.08 7.84
CA LEU A 28 1.80 -18.73 8.30
C LEU A 28 0.76 -18.09 7.38
N THR A 29 0.07 -17.05 7.87
CA THR A 29 -0.94 -16.30 7.10
C THR A 29 -0.37 -15.00 6.54
N PRO A 30 -0.06 -14.90 5.22
CA PRO A 30 0.51 -13.70 4.64
C PRO A 30 -0.47 -12.53 4.62
N HIS A 31 -0.04 -11.39 5.14
CA HIS A 31 -0.74 -10.11 5.14
C HIS A 31 0.13 -9.06 4.44
N MET A 32 -0.47 -8.37 3.48
CA MET A 32 0.17 -7.36 2.65
C MET A 32 -0.24 -5.97 3.11
N VAL A 33 0.72 -5.08 3.34
CA VAL A 33 0.47 -3.66 3.59
C VAL A 33 0.55 -2.93 2.28
N VAL A 34 -0.47 -2.13 2.00
CA VAL A 34 -0.61 -1.40 0.75
C VAL A 34 -0.82 0.08 1.06
N ASP A 35 -0.11 0.93 0.33
CA ASP A 35 -0.40 2.36 0.24
C ASP A 35 -1.61 2.56 -0.68
N ALA A 36 -2.74 2.98 -0.12
CA ALA A 36 -3.97 3.20 -0.85
C ALA A 36 -4.05 4.60 -1.50
N THR A 37 -3.05 5.45 -1.27
CA THR A 37 -3.01 6.81 -1.82
C THR A 37 -2.39 6.88 -3.21
N LEU A 38 -1.65 5.83 -3.62
CA LEU A 38 -0.97 5.82 -4.91
C LEU A 38 -1.94 5.59 -6.09
N PRO A 39 -1.67 6.21 -7.27
CA PRO A 39 -2.47 6.00 -8.47
C PRO A 39 -2.58 4.54 -8.87
N GLY A 40 -3.75 4.16 -9.40
CA GLY A 40 -4.02 2.80 -9.90
C GLY A 40 -4.35 1.76 -8.83
N VAL A 41 -4.27 2.09 -7.54
CA VAL A 41 -4.73 1.21 -6.46
C VAL A 41 -6.25 1.13 -6.46
N GLN A 42 -6.77 -0.10 -6.60
CA GLN A 42 -8.19 -0.40 -6.53
C GLN A 42 -8.44 -1.33 -5.36
N VAL A 43 -8.92 -0.75 -4.27
CA VAL A 43 -9.26 -1.45 -3.02
C VAL A 43 -10.58 -0.92 -2.47
N PRO A 44 -11.23 -1.63 -1.54
CA PRO A 44 -12.40 -1.13 -0.84
C PRO A 44 -12.01 -0.02 0.14
N PHE A 45 -12.15 1.24 -0.28
CA PHE A 45 -11.69 2.40 0.48
C PHE A 45 -12.34 2.56 1.86
N ASP A 46 -13.51 1.97 2.10
CA ASP A 46 -14.14 1.90 3.44
C ASP A 46 -13.27 1.20 4.50
N TYR A 47 -12.29 0.40 4.06
CA TYR A 47 -11.38 -0.36 4.92
C TYR A 47 -9.97 0.26 5.01
N VAL A 48 -9.73 1.37 4.30
CA VAL A 48 -8.47 2.11 4.34
C VAL A 48 -8.43 2.95 5.62
N LYS A 49 -7.27 2.96 6.27
CA LYS A 49 -6.98 3.75 7.48
C LYS A 49 -5.63 4.41 7.33
N ASP A 50 -5.56 5.72 7.58
CA ASP A 50 -4.32 6.49 7.49
C ASP A 50 -3.60 6.33 6.14
N GLY A 51 -4.38 6.27 5.06
CA GLY A 51 -3.87 6.08 3.69
C GLY A 51 -3.39 4.66 3.38
N GLN A 52 -3.52 3.71 4.31
CA GLN A 52 -3.06 2.33 4.13
C GLN A 52 -4.18 1.32 4.28
N ILE A 53 -3.99 0.14 3.68
CA ILE A 53 -4.84 -1.02 3.90
C ILE A 53 -3.99 -2.27 4.10
N VAL A 54 -4.42 -3.12 5.04
CA VAL A 54 -3.81 -4.43 5.26
C VAL A 54 -4.71 -5.49 4.65
N LEU A 55 -4.17 -6.26 3.70
CA LEU A 55 -4.88 -7.27 2.93
C LEU A 55 -4.40 -8.66 3.32
N ASN A 56 -5.30 -9.54 3.74
CA ASN A 56 -4.98 -10.96 3.90
C ASN A 56 -4.93 -11.62 2.53
N VAL A 57 -3.75 -12.05 2.10
CA VAL A 57 -3.53 -12.66 0.79
C VAL A 57 -3.31 -14.18 0.87
N ALA A 58 -3.57 -14.80 2.02
CA ALA A 58 -3.48 -16.25 2.16
C ALA A 58 -4.47 -16.98 1.21
N PRO A 59 -4.14 -18.16 0.68
CA PRO A 59 -4.97 -18.89 -0.29
C PRO A 59 -6.43 -19.09 0.11
N ARG A 60 -6.71 -19.20 1.43
CA ARG A 60 -8.06 -19.37 1.98
C ARG A 60 -8.90 -18.09 2.01
N ALA A 61 -8.28 -16.92 1.89
CA ALA A 61 -8.94 -15.62 2.01
C ALA A 61 -9.21 -14.95 0.65
N VAL A 62 -8.53 -15.41 -0.41
CA VAL A 62 -8.57 -14.80 -1.74
C VAL A 62 -8.85 -15.85 -2.81
N GLY A 63 -9.39 -15.42 -3.94
CA GLY A 63 -9.57 -16.22 -5.14
C GLY A 63 -8.90 -15.55 -6.34
N ASN A 64 -8.36 -16.35 -7.26
CA ASN A 64 -7.62 -15.89 -8.44
C ASN A 64 -6.49 -14.91 -8.08
N LEU A 65 -5.67 -15.27 -7.09
CA LEU A 65 -4.50 -14.47 -6.72
C LEU A 65 -3.47 -14.50 -7.84
N GLU A 66 -3.09 -13.32 -8.29
CA GLU A 66 -2.01 -13.08 -9.24
C GLU A 66 -0.94 -12.19 -8.59
N LEU A 67 0.29 -12.69 -8.54
CA LEU A 67 1.46 -11.95 -8.09
C LEU A 67 2.35 -11.66 -9.32
N SER A 68 1.93 -10.72 -10.16
CA SER A 68 2.65 -10.36 -11.41
C SER A 68 3.84 -9.44 -11.13
N ASN A 69 4.54 -9.00 -12.18
CA ASN A 69 5.60 -8.01 -12.03
C ASN A 69 5.07 -6.58 -11.88
N GLU A 70 3.88 -6.32 -12.42
CA GLU A 70 3.29 -4.98 -12.49
C GLU A 70 2.33 -4.73 -11.33
N HIS A 71 1.55 -5.75 -10.95
CA HIS A 71 0.53 -5.63 -9.93
C HIS A 71 0.29 -6.94 -9.16
N VAL A 72 -0.33 -6.80 -8.00
CA VAL A 72 -1.00 -7.86 -7.27
C VAL A 72 -2.50 -7.74 -7.52
N SER A 73 -3.15 -8.81 -7.97
CA SER A 73 -4.60 -8.82 -8.20
C SER A 73 -5.26 -10.05 -7.57
N PHE A 74 -6.47 -9.90 -7.04
CA PHE A 74 -7.25 -11.02 -6.51
C PHE A 74 -8.71 -10.63 -6.27
N ASN A 75 -9.55 -11.63 -5.99
CA ASN A 75 -10.92 -11.43 -5.50
C ASN A 75 -11.00 -11.80 -4.02
N ALA A 76 -11.66 -10.98 -3.22
CA ALA A 76 -11.88 -11.26 -1.80
C ALA A 76 -13.26 -10.76 -1.35
N ARG A 77 -13.64 -11.06 -0.10
CA ARG A 77 -14.90 -10.59 0.48
C ARG A 77 -14.63 -9.58 1.58
N PHE A 78 -15.23 -8.41 1.45
CA PHE A 78 -15.18 -7.34 2.43
C PHE A 78 -16.59 -7.10 2.95
N GLY A 79 -16.81 -7.29 4.26
CA GLY A 79 -18.16 -7.24 4.83
C GLY A 79 -19.14 -8.23 4.19
N GLY A 80 -18.63 -9.37 3.72
CA GLY A 80 -19.41 -10.38 3.01
C GLY A 80 -19.68 -10.09 1.52
N LYS A 81 -19.36 -8.90 1.01
CA LYS A 81 -19.53 -8.55 -0.41
C LYS A 81 -18.27 -8.94 -1.21
N PRO A 82 -18.39 -9.66 -2.34
CA PRO A 82 -17.25 -9.95 -3.20
C PRO A 82 -16.76 -8.68 -3.90
N GLN A 83 -15.45 -8.45 -3.87
CA GLN A 83 -14.80 -7.32 -4.53
C GLN A 83 -13.48 -7.76 -5.16
N GLN A 84 -13.15 -7.16 -6.29
CA GLN A 84 -11.87 -7.30 -6.94
C GLN A 84 -10.89 -6.27 -6.36
N VAL A 85 -9.66 -6.72 -6.13
CA VAL A 85 -8.55 -5.90 -5.66
C VAL A 85 -7.47 -5.89 -6.74
N LEU A 86 -6.91 -4.71 -7.01
CA LEU A 86 -5.75 -4.51 -7.86
C LEU A 86 -4.80 -3.52 -7.20
N VAL A 87 -3.56 -3.93 -7.02
CA VAL A 87 -2.53 -3.17 -6.31
C VAL A 87 -1.29 -3.09 -7.19
N PRO A 88 -0.95 -1.92 -7.75
CA PRO A 88 0.33 -1.72 -8.43
C PRO A 88 1.49 -2.11 -7.52
N MET A 89 2.55 -2.71 -8.09
CA MET A 89 3.69 -3.20 -7.31
C MET A 89 4.38 -2.09 -6.50
N VAL A 90 4.32 -0.85 -7.00
CA VAL A 90 4.84 0.33 -6.29
C VAL A 90 4.13 0.58 -4.94
N ALA A 91 2.84 0.23 -4.84
CA ALA A 91 2.01 0.43 -3.66
C ALA A 91 2.16 -0.67 -2.60
N VAL A 92 2.87 -1.77 -2.89
CA VAL A 92 3.13 -2.82 -1.92
C VAL A 92 4.25 -2.38 -0.98
N LEU A 93 3.90 -2.03 0.26
CA LEU A 93 4.83 -1.52 1.27
C LEU A 93 5.52 -2.66 2.03
N ALA A 94 4.77 -3.69 2.41
CA ALA A 94 5.28 -4.82 3.20
C ALA A 94 4.49 -6.11 2.96
N LEU A 95 5.13 -7.23 3.30
CA LEU A 95 4.49 -8.54 3.40
C LEU A 95 4.96 -9.24 4.67
N TYR A 96 4.02 -9.64 5.53
CA TYR A 96 4.33 -10.27 6.80
C TYR A 96 3.31 -11.34 7.21
N ALA A 97 3.70 -12.24 8.12
CA ALA A 97 2.83 -13.21 8.76
C ALA A 97 2.03 -12.57 9.89
N ARG A 98 0.71 -12.76 9.86
CA ARG A 98 -0.20 -12.27 10.91
C ARG A 98 0.19 -12.76 12.31
N GLU A 99 0.71 -13.97 12.41
CA GLU A 99 0.91 -14.68 13.67
C GLU A 99 2.08 -14.14 14.50
N ASN A 100 3.17 -13.77 13.82
CA ASN A 100 4.44 -13.47 14.49
C ASN A 100 5.20 -12.29 13.85
N GLY A 101 4.64 -11.64 12.84
CA GLY A 101 5.26 -10.51 12.15
C GLY A 101 6.45 -10.85 11.27
N ALA A 102 6.75 -12.15 11.05
CA ALA A 102 7.83 -12.56 10.15
C ALA A 102 7.55 -12.08 8.72
N GLY A 103 8.52 -11.48 8.04
CA GLY A 103 8.31 -10.89 6.73
C GLY A 103 9.34 -9.84 6.38
N THR A 104 8.96 -8.91 5.49
CA THR A 104 9.80 -7.80 5.08
C THR A 104 8.99 -6.54 4.80
N MET A 105 9.60 -5.39 5.07
CA MET A 105 9.24 -4.11 4.45
C MET A 105 10.03 -3.99 3.15
N PHE A 106 9.41 -3.46 2.09
CA PHE A 106 10.08 -3.24 0.82
C PHE A 106 10.69 -1.83 0.77
N GLU A 107 11.92 -1.76 0.27
CA GLU A 107 12.60 -0.48 0.01
C GLU A 107 12.00 0.17 -1.24
N MET A 108 12.01 1.50 -1.28
CA MET A 108 11.73 2.24 -2.51
C MET A 108 12.83 1.96 -3.53
N GLU A 109 12.44 1.62 -4.76
CA GLU A 109 13.37 1.34 -5.86
C GLU A 109 13.38 2.52 -6.82
N SER A 110 14.52 2.76 -7.48
CA SER A 110 14.66 3.85 -8.47
C SER A 110 13.64 3.75 -9.61
N ALA A 111 13.27 2.53 -10.01
CA ALA A 111 12.23 2.27 -11.01
C ALA A 111 10.84 2.79 -10.61
N TYR A 112 10.63 3.09 -9.33
CA TYR A 112 9.38 3.63 -8.79
C TYR A 112 9.51 5.08 -8.29
N ALA A 113 10.74 5.63 -8.24
CA ALA A 113 11.01 6.96 -7.72
C ALA A 113 10.70 8.10 -8.72
N ASN A 114 10.53 7.77 -10.01
CA ASN A 114 10.27 8.76 -11.07
C ASN A 114 8.82 8.74 -11.58
N ALA A 115 7.93 7.99 -10.93
CA ALA A 115 6.52 7.91 -11.34
C ALA A 115 5.75 9.23 -11.13
N ASP A 116 6.35 10.20 -10.45
CA ASP A 116 5.79 11.52 -10.19
C ASP A 116 6.04 12.53 -11.33
N ASP A 117 6.88 12.22 -12.33
CA ASP A 117 7.36 13.19 -13.34
C ASP A 117 6.85 12.92 -14.79
N GLU A 118 6.15 11.80 -15.05
CA GLU A 118 5.65 11.48 -16.41
C GLU A 118 4.19 11.88 -16.67
N THR A 119 3.55 12.67 -15.79
CA THR A 119 2.24 13.29 -16.08
C THR A 119 2.38 14.76 -16.46
N MET A 120 3.12 15.05 -17.54
CA MET A 120 3.07 16.36 -18.20
C MET A 120 3.20 16.21 -19.73
N VAL A 121 2.05 16.43 -20.38
CA VAL A 121 1.80 16.95 -21.73
C VAL A 121 2.22 16.14 -22.98
N ASP A 122 1.22 15.55 -23.67
CA ASP A 122 0.79 16.02 -25.00
C ASP A 122 -0.48 15.28 -25.46
N GLU A 123 -1.63 15.94 -25.42
CA GLU A 123 -2.47 16.13 -26.61
C GLU A 123 -3.59 17.12 -26.21
N THR A 124 -3.36 18.36 -26.62
CA THR A 124 -4.31 19.46 -26.80
C THR A 124 -5.79 19.04 -26.80
N PHE A 125 -6.47 19.26 -25.68
CA PHE A 125 -7.93 19.34 -25.66
C PHE A 125 -8.31 20.76 -26.11
N GLU A 126 -8.77 20.89 -27.35
CA GLU A 126 -9.39 22.12 -27.84
C GLU A 126 -10.57 22.49 -26.91
N PRO A 127 -10.66 23.72 -26.40
CA PRO A 127 -11.76 24.11 -25.55
C PRO A 127 -13.00 24.27 -26.43
N ALA A 128 -13.97 23.37 -26.28
CA ALA A 128 -15.31 23.60 -26.81
C ALA A 128 -15.94 24.74 -26.00
N GLU A 129 -16.25 25.84 -26.69
CA GLU A 129 -17.07 26.94 -26.20
C GLU A 129 -18.42 26.39 -25.71
N TYR A 130 -18.74 26.62 -24.44
CA TYR A 130 -20.09 26.46 -23.91
C TYR A 130 -20.51 27.78 -23.26
N ASP A 131 -21.63 28.30 -23.79
CA ASP A 131 -22.29 29.54 -23.40
C ASP A 131 -22.54 29.64 -21.88
N GLU A 132 -22.35 30.86 -21.38
CA GLU A 132 -22.77 31.33 -20.06
C GLU A 132 -24.29 31.23 -19.90
N GLU A 133 -24.80 30.43 -18.95
CA GLU A 133 -26.00 30.76 -18.19
C GLU A 133 -25.92 30.16 -16.77
N GLU A 134 -25.59 31.00 -15.78
CA GLU A 134 -25.95 30.76 -14.38
C GLU A 134 -27.46 30.99 -14.19
N PRO A 135 -28.11 30.30 -13.23
CA PRO A 135 -28.43 31.07 -12.02
C PRO A 135 -28.46 30.30 -10.68
N ALA A 136 -28.00 31.04 -9.66
CA ALA A 136 -28.62 31.31 -8.35
C ALA A 136 -28.79 30.20 -7.28
N LEU A 137 -27.92 30.36 -6.28
CA LEU A 137 -28.03 30.12 -4.84
C LEU A 137 -29.44 30.26 -4.22
N VAL A 138 -29.77 29.37 -3.27
CA VAL A 138 -30.66 29.67 -2.15
C VAL A 138 -30.04 29.23 -0.82
N SER A 139 -29.96 30.21 0.08
CA SER A 139 -29.45 30.13 1.45
C SER A 139 -30.55 29.68 2.43
N VAL A 140 -30.16 28.97 3.49
CA VAL A 140 -30.91 28.89 4.75
C VAL A 140 -29.94 28.78 5.93
N ASP A 141 -29.74 29.93 6.59
CA ASP A 141 -29.34 30.18 7.99
C ASP A 141 -30.16 29.35 8.99
N SER A 142 -29.81 29.03 10.24
CA SER A 142 -28.74 29.28 11.25
C SER A 142 -28.95 28.14 12.31
N VAL A 143 -28.15 27.82 13.35
CA VAL A 143 -27.78 28.59 14.54
C VAL A 143 -26.81 27.75 15.43
N ASP A 144 -25.83 28.43 16.03
CA ASP A 144 -25.20 28.33 17.38
C ASP A 144 -24.87 26.98 18.08
N ASP A 145 -23.55 26.77 18.26
CA ASP A 145 -22.85 26.26 19.47
C ASP A 145 -23.13 27.18 20.70
N PRO A 146 -22.92 26.83 22.00
CA PRO A 146 -21.76 26.08 22.52
C PRO A 146 -21.98 25.20 23.78
N ASP A 147 -20.87 24.58 24.22
CA ASP A 147 -20.42 24.49 25.63
C ASP A 147 -20.36 23.07 26.27
N ALA A 148 -19.11 22.68 26.62
CA ALA A 148 -18.66 22.22 27.95
C ALA A 148 -17.73 20.98 27.93
N LEU A 149 -16.43 21.23 28.17
CA LEU A 149 -15.46 20.26 28.73
C LEU A 149 -15.60 20.21 30.27
N PRO A 150 -15.22 19.10 30.93
CA PRO A 150 -13.98 19.07 31.73
C PRO A 150 -13.19 17.73 31.59
N GLN A 151 -11.84 17.75 31.51
CA GLN A 151 -10.82 17.44 32.57
C GLN A 151 -10.94 16.04 33.20
N ALA A 152 -9.88 15.25 33.48
CA ALA A 152 -8.42 15.44 33.56
C ALA A 152 -7.71 14.04 33.50
N ASP A 153 -6.37 14.06 33.71
CA ASP A 153 -5.48 13.08 34.40
C ASP A 153 -5.47 11.56 33.99
N ASP A 154 -4.38 10.81 33.85
CA ASP A 154 -3.01 10.74 34.41
C ASP A 154 -2.12 9.90 33.44
N GLU A 155 -0.89 10.30 33.14
CA GLU A 155 0.41 9.79 33.67
C GLU A 155 0.93 8.41 33.19
N GLU A 156 2.23 8.45 32.90
CA GLU A 156 3.28 7.47 32.55
C GLU A 156 3.07 5.97 32.84
N ASP A 157 3.66 5.10 31.99
CA ASP A 157 4.92 4.40 32.32
C ASP A 157 5.33 3.40 31.19
N THR A 158 6.55 3.55 30.69
CA THR A 158 7.33 2.53 29.97
C THR A 158 8.56 2.28 30.84
N PRO A 159 9.15 1.07 30.98
CA PRO A 159 9.79 0.39 29.84
C PRO A 159 10.06 -1.14 29.96
N ALA A 160 10.65 -1.69 28.89
CA ALA A 160 11.89 -2.51 28.89
C ALA A 160 11.84 -3.91 28.23
N THR A 161 12.54 -3.98 27.09
CA THR A 161 13.14 -5.17 26.46
C THR A 161 14.37 -5.67 27.25
N PRO A 162 14.70 -6.97 27.19
CA PRO A 162 16.06 -7.41 26.77
C PRO A 162 16.02 -8.73 25.95
N SER A 163 17.00 -9.24 25.20
CA SER A 163 18.31 -8.83 24.70
C SER A 163 18.80 -9.85 23.65
N LYS A 164 19.54 -9.36 22.65
CA LYS A 164 20.73 -9.89 21.92
C LYS A 164 21.09 -11.40 21.95
N LYS A 165 21.41 -11.94 20.75
CA LYS A 165 22.60 -12.75 20.34
C LYS A 165 22.26 -13.44 19.00
N GLY A 166 23.06 -13.55 17.94
CA GLY A 166 24.40 -13.12 17.53
C GLY A 166 24.56 -13.70 16.10
N LYS A 167 24.94 -12.90 15.10
CA LYS A 167 24.98 -13.33 13.69
C LYS A 167 26.27 -14.11 13.38
N PRO A 168 26.22 -15.30 12.74
CA PRO A 168 27.40 -15.91 12.13
C PRO A 168 27.77 -15.20 10.82
N THR A 169 29.07 -14.97 10.59
CA THR A 169 29.61 -14.37 9.36
C THR A 169 30.07 -15.45 8.38
N LEU A 170 29.57 -15.43 7.15
CA LEU A 170 30.05 -16.26 6.04
C LEU A 170 31.45 -15.80 5.59
N THR A 171 32.33 -16.74 5.25
CA THR A 171 33.63 -16.45 4.62
C THR A 171 33.55 -16.74 3.12
N VAL A 172 34.07 -15.83 2.30
CA VAL A 172 34.10 -15.95 0.83
C VAL A 172 35.17 -16.96 0.41
N VAL A 173 34.79 -17.94 -0.41
CA VAL A 173 35.73 -18.82 -1.10
C VAL A 173 36.15 -18.11 -2.39
N LYS A 174 37.46 -17.95 -2.58
CA LYS A 174 38.07 -17.30 -3.74
C LYS A 174 38.16 -18.24 -4.94
#